data_AF-A0A7S2MB89-F1
#
_entry.id   AF-A0A7S2MB89-F1
#
_cell.length_a   1.000
_cell.length_b   1.000
_cell.length_c   1.000
_cell.angle_alpha   90.00
_cell.angle_beta   90.00
_cell.angle_gamma   90.00
#
_symmetry.space_group_name_H-M   'P 1'
#
loop_
_entity.id
_entity.type
_entity.pdbx_description
1 polymer ?
#
loop_
_entity_poly.entity_id
_entity_poly.type
_entity_poly.pdbx_seq_one_letter_code
_entity_poly.pdbx_strand_id
1 'polypeptide(L)'
;DENAAHLVESLLFNGRMTAEDAISYVWGNLKSEESDDKEQQQVLVAIVNSFRSLIESGYIKAVDPIASNQELLDQQQKADDGINGGEVEFELNDDGEISAGKRKRRSRSTSDVSKSKKVKVNAADNNYGNNKQDDEQVVKLLSPLRKLVPAGSVYRANTSMFHASIRAMVLGRLVSEIYEEEVESNGKSTNGSTNGVNSHLNLAGPIVTAALTYAARQEHAPQQLSETEEEKHIRLAELGI
;
A
#
# COMPACT_ATOMS: atom_id res chain seq x y z
N ASP A 1 1.70 10.00 -15.84
CA ASP A 1 0.85 10.79 -14.93
C ASP A 1 1.76 11.35 -13.86
N GLU A 2 1.97 12.66 -13.86
CA GLU A 2 2.92 13.36 -12.98
C GLU A 2 2.38 13.49 -11.55
N ASN A 3 1.06 13.71 -11.40
CA ASN A 3 0.40 13.76 -10.10
C ASN A 3 0.54 12.43 -9.35
N ALA A 4 0.39 11.31 -10.07
CA ALA A 4 0.61 9.98 -9.52
C ALA A 4 2.05 9.79 -9.02
N ALA A 5 3.05 10.32 -9.73
CA ALA A 5 4.45 10.24 -9.33
C ALA A 5 4.70 11.02 -8.03
N HIS A 6 4.20 12.26 -7.93
CA HIS A 6 4.34 13.06 -6.70
C HIS A 6 3.64 12.44 -5.49
N LEU A 7 2.48 11.79 -5.69
CA LEU A 7 1.80 11.04 -4.61
C LEU A 7 2.62 9.84 -4.13
N VAL A 8 3.24 9.09 -5.04
CA VAL A 8 4.08 7.96 -4.66
C VAL A 8 5.36 8.44 -3.98
N GLU A 9 5.97 9.51 -4.49
CA GLU A 9 7.15 10.14 -3.90
C GLU A 9 6.87 10.62 -2.47
N SER A 10 5.76 11.33 -2.24
CA SER A 10 5.40 11.82 -0.91
C SER A 10 5.21 10.65 0.08
N LEU A 11 4.56 9.57 -0.35
CA LEU A 11 4.37 8.37 0.47
C LEU A 11 5.65 7.59 0.72
N LEU A 12 6.58 7.56 -0.24
CA LEU A 12 7.89 6.92 -0.05
C LEU A 12 8.77 7.71 0.92
N PHE A 13 8.75 9.05 0.80
CA PHE A 13 9.55 9.93 1.65
C PHE A 13 9.05 9.95 3.10
N ASN A 14 7.73 10.07 3.30
CA ASN A 14 7.14 10.14 4.63
C ASN A 14 6.81 8.74 5.22
N GLY A 15 6.83 7.70 4.38
CA GLY A 15 6.55 6.31 4.74
C GLY A 15 5.07 5.98 4.97
N ARG A 16 4.38 6.75 5.82
CA ARG A 16 2.96 6.57 6.15
C ARG A 16 2.28 7.93 6.28
N MET A 17 1.19 8.15 5.55
CA MET A 17 0.41 9.40 5.61
C MET A 17 -1.08 9.10 5.52
N THR A 18 -1.92 9.99 6.06
CA THR A 18 -3.36 9.91 5.76
C THR A 18 -3.60 10.27 4.30
N ALA A 19 -4.75 9.87 3.75
CA ALA A 19 -5.12 10.25 2.38
C ALA A 19 -5.21 11.77 2.23
N GLU A 20 -5.83 12.42 3.22
CA GLU A 20 -5.95 13.87 3.28
C GLU A 20 -4.56 14.53 3.27
N ASP A 21 -3.64 14.12 4.16
CA ASP A 21 -2.30 14.71 4.24
C ASP A 21 -1.50 14.49 2.95
N ALA A 22 -1.58 13.31 2.34
CA ALA A 22 -0.84 13.00 1.12
C ALA A 22 -1.32 13.88 -0.06
N ILE A 23 -2.64 14.09 -0.17
CA ILE A 23 -3.23 14.94 -1.22
C ILE A 23 -2.94 16.41 -0.95
N SER A 24 -3.15 16.89 0.29
CA SER A 24 -2.84 18.27 0.69
C SER A 24 -1.36 18.60 0.48
N TYR A 25 -0.45 17.67 0.77
CA TYR A 25 0.99 17.85 0.54
C TYR A 25 1.32 18.03 -0.94
N VAL A 26 0.82 17.14 -1.81
CA VAL A 26 1.08 17.22 -3.25
C VAL A 26 0.42 18.45 -3.86
N TRP A 27 -0.81 18.76 -3.46
CA TRP A 27 -1.51 19.95 -3.94
C TRP A 27 -0.80 21.22 -3.50
N GLY A 28 -0.35 21.31 -2.24
CA GLY A 28 0.42 22.45 -1.74
C GLY A 28 1.71 22.70 -2.53
N ASN A 29 2.38 21.64 -3.00
CA ASN A 29 3.59 21.77 -3.82
C ASN A 29 3.31 22.19 -5.27
N LEU A 30 2.12 21.88 -5.80
CA LEU A 30 1.71 22.20 -7.17
C LEU A 30 0.90 23.50 -7.27
N LYS A 31 0.41 24.03 -6.15
CA LYS A 31 -0.38 25.26 -6.08
C LYS A 31 0.51 26.46 -6.40
N SER A 32 0.25 27.10 -7.54
CA SER A 32 0.85 28.39 -7.88
C SER A 32 -0.01 29.52 -7.30
N GLU A 33 0.59 30.46 -6.56
CA GLU A 33 -0.12 31.62 -5.98
C GLU A 33 -0.75 32.53 -7.05
N GLU A 34 -0.32 32.41 -8.31
CA GLU A 34 -0.82 33.21 -9.44
C GLU A 34 -1.98 32.56 -10.21
N SER A 35 -2.36 31.33 -9.88
CA SER A 35 -3.38 30.56 -10.61
C SER A 35 -4.81 30.88 -10.17
N ASP A 36 -5.76 30.89 -11.11
CA ASP A 36 -7.19 31.12 -10.85
C ASP A 36 -7.76 29.97 -9.99
N ASP A 37 -8.74 30.27 -9.13
CA ASP A 37 -9.36 29.31 -8.20
C ASP A 37 -9.91 28.08 -8.96
N LYS A 38 -10.38 28.29 -10.20
CA LYS A 38 -10.88 27.21 -11.07
C LYS A 38 -9.78 26.27 -11.55
N GLU A 39 -8.61 26.80 -11.85
CA GLU A 39 -7.45 26.00 -12.29
C GLU A 39 -6.93 25.18 -11.11
N GLN A 40 -6.81 25.80 -9.93
CA GLN A 40 -6.41 25.11 -8.70
C GLN A 40 -7.37 23.95 -8.37
N GLN A 41 -8.67 24.15 -8.54
CA GLN A 41 -9.66 23.11 -8.32
C GLN A 41 -9.54 21.96 -9.34
N GLN A 42 -9.23 22.25 -10.61
CA GLN A 42 -8.99 21.20 -11.61
C GLN A 42 -7.75 20.37 -11.28
N VAL A 43 -6.67 21.02 -10.85
CA VAL A 43 -5.45 20.33 -10.41
C VAL A 43 -5.75 19.41 -9.23
N LEU A 44 -6.47 19.91 -8.22
CA LEU A 44 -6.85 19.10 -7.07
C LEU A 44 -7.70 17.88 -7.46
N VAL A 45 -8.69 18.05 -8.35
CA VAL A 45 -9.48 16.93 -8.88
C VAL A 45 -8.60 15.91 -9.59
N ALA A 46 -7.62 16.35 -10.38
CA ALA A 46 -6.68 15.46 -11.05
C ALA A 46 -5.83 14.67 -10.05
N ILE A 47 -5.36 15.30 -8.97
CA ILE A 47 -4.60 14.63 -7.90
C ILE A 47 -5.47 13.58 -7.21
N VAL A 48 -6.71 13.89 -6.83
CA VAL A 48 -7.64 12.95 -6.19
C VAL A 48 -7.93 11.75 -7.11
N ASN A 49 -8.15 11.98 -8.41
CA ASN A 49 -8.34 10.91 -9.38
C ASN A 49 -7.10 10.02 -9.54
N SER A 50 -5.91 10.63 -9.51
CA SER A 50 -4.63 9.90 -9.56
C SER A 50 -4.47 9.03 -8.31
N PHE A 51 -4.77 9.58 -7.14
CA PHE A 51 -4.73 8.84 -5.87
C PHE A 51 -5.68 7.64 -5.88
N ARG A 52 -6.93 7.85 -6.34
CA ARG A 52 -7.90 6.77 -6.53
C ARG A 52 -7.36 5.67 -7.46
N SER A 53 -6.85 6.05 -8.62
CA SER A 53 -6.31 5.12 -9.62
C SER A 53 -5.15 4.29 -9.06
N LEU A 54 -4.28 4.90 -8.25
CA LEU A 54 -3.17 4.21 -7.58
C LEU A 54 -3.64 3.19 -6.53
N ILE A 55 -4.71 3.49 -5.79
CA ILE A 55 -5.31 2.54 -4.84
C ILE A 55 -5.97 1.39 -5.59
N GLU A 56 -6.82 1.69 -6.57
CA GLU A 56 -7.51 0.66 -7.38
C GLU A 56 -6.52 -0.25 -8.12
N SER A 57 -5.38 0.30 -8.53
CA SER A 57 -4.29 -0.45 -9.17
C SER A 57 -3.39 -1.20 -8.19
N GLY A 58 -3.57 -1.04 -6.87
CA GLY A 58 -2.78 -1.70 -5.83
C GLY A 58 -1.38 -1.13 -5.59
N TYR A 59 -1.04 0.03 -6.17
CA TYR A 59 0.26 0.70 -5.98
C TYR A 59 0.33 1.47 -4.66
N ILE A 60 -0.82 1.87 -4.12
CA ILE A 60 -0.95 2.42 -2.77
C ILE A 60 -1.85 1.48 -1.99
N LYS A 61 -1.49 1.17 -0.73
CA LYS A 61 -2.29 0.33 0.15
C LYS A 61 -2.57 1.00 1.48
N ALA A 62 -3.76 0.76 2.01
CA ALA A 62 -4.09 1.12 3.38
C ALA A 62 -3.18 0.33 4.33
N VAL A 63 -2.78 0.99 5.42
CA VAL A 63 -2.06 0.38 6.53
C VAL A 63 -3.09 -0.05 7.54
N ASP A 64 -3.04 -1.33 7.92
CA ASP A 64 -3.92 -1.85 8.96
C ASP A 64 -3.70 -1.03 10.25
N PRO A 65 -4.78 -0.60 10.91
CA PRO A 65 -4.68 0.06 12.19
C PRO A 65 -3.87 -0.83 13.15
N ILE A 66 -2.94 -0.22 13.88
CA ILE A 66 -2.30 -0.93 14.98
C ILE A 66 -3.43 -1.23 15.96
N ALA A 67 -3.68 -2.52 16.19
CA ALA A 67 -4.74 -3.02 17.06
C ALA A 67 -4.84 -2.12 18.30
N SER A 68 -6.08 -1.72 18.64
CA SER A 68 -6.26 -0.82 19.77
C SER A 68 -5.64 -1.44 21.01
N ASN A 69 -5.16 -0.63 21.97
CA ASN A 69 -4.60 -1.16 23.22
C ASN A 69 -5.55 -2.16 23.92
N GLN A 70 -6.87 -2.05 23.67
CA GLN A 70 -7.91 -2.96 24.11
C GLN A 70 -7.81 -4.35 23.45
N GLU A 71 -7.60 -4.41 22.14
CA GLU A 71 -7.42 -5.67 21.39
C GLU A 71 -6.08 -6.35 21.73
N LEU A 72 -5.03 -5.57 21.99
CA LEU A 72 -3.75 -6.09 22.49
C LEU A 72 -3.91 -6.70 23.90
N LEU A 73 -4.74 -6.09 24.76
CA LEU A 73 -5.10 -6.63 26.08
C LEU A 73 -5.90 -7.93 25.95
N ASP A 74 -6.86 -7.99 25.02
CA ASP A 74 -7.67 -9.19 24.79
C ASP A 74 -6.85 -10.33 24.14
N GLN A 75 -5.87 -10.01 23.29
CA GLN A 75 -4.91 -10.99 22.76
C GLN A 75 -3.93 -11.48 23.83
N GLN A 76 -3.47 -10.63 24.75
CA GLN A 76 -2.66 -11.06 25.89
C GLN A 76 -3.43 -11.95 26.89
N GLN A 77 -4.76 -11.81 26.96
CA GLN A 77 -5.60 -12.69 27.78
C GLN A 77 -5.95 -14.02 27.11
N LYS A 78 -5.90 -14.10 25.77
CA LYS A 78 -6.18 -15.33 25.01
C LYS A 78 -4.95 -16.13 24.62
N ALA A 79 -3.76 -15.52 24.60
CA ALA A 79 -2.50 -16.21 24.35
C ALA A 79 -1.83 -16.66 25.66
N ASP A 80 -2.49 -17.53 26.44
CA ASP A 80 -1.81 -18.38 27.43
C ASP A 80 -1.29 -19.65 26.74
N ASP A 81 -0.64 -19.47 25.58
CA ASP A 81 -0.05 -20.54 24.77
C ASP A 81 1.32 -20.96 25.31
N GLY A 82 1.51 -21.00 26.64
CA GLY A 82 2.63 -21.68 27.32
C GLY A 82 4.08 -21.31 26.94
N ILE A 83 4.30 -20.41 25.97
CA ILE A 83 5.61 -19.99 25.50
C ILE A 83 6.03 -18.81 26.38
N ASN A 84 6.55 -19.16 27.54
CA ASN A 84 7.38 -18.24 28.32
C ASN A 84 8.60 -17.90 27.46
N GLY A 85 8.59 -16.72 26.83
CA GLY A 85 9.77 -16.05 26.30
C GLY A 85 10.72 -15.72 27.45
N GLY A 86 11.41 -16.74 27.96
CA GLY A 86 12.55 -16.57 28.84
C GLY A 86 13.77 -16.33 27.96
N GLU A 87 14.32 -15.12 28.03
CA GLU A 87 15.67 -14.86 27.55
C GLU A 87 16.61 -15.89 28.21
N VAL A 88 17.19 -16.77 27.39
CA VAL A 88 18.23 -17.69 27.84
C VAL A 88 19.54 -16.97 27.65
N GLU A 89 20.08 -16.40 28.74
CA GLU A 89 21.45 -15.93 28.77
C GLU A 89 22.37 -17.16 28.60
N PHE A 90 23.12 -17.20 27.50
CA PHE A 90 24.16 -18.20 27.28
C PHE A 90 25.46 -17.66 27.87
N GLU A 91 25.90 -18.23 29.00
CA GLU A 91 27.23 -17.96 29.53
C GLU A 91 28.25 -18.80 28.75
N LEU A 92 29.23 -18.13 28.13
CA LEU A 92 30.37 -18.75 27.47
C LEU A 92 31.46 -18.91 28.53
N ASN A 93 31.83 -20.16 28.85
CA ASN A 93 32.94 -20.39 29.77
C ASN A 93 34.28 -20.10 29.07
N ASP A 94 35.34 -19.85 29.86
CA ASP A 94 36.70 -19.53 29.37
C ASP A 94 37.31 -20.61 28.44
N ASP A 95 36.72 -21.81 28.43
CA ASP A 95 37.11 -22.94 27.57
C ASP A 95 36.37 -22.96 26.21
N GLY A 96 35.47 -21.99 25.96
CA GLY A 96 34.72 -21.85 24.70
C GLY A 96 33.50 -22.77 24.53
N GLU A 97 33.12 -23.55 25.54
CA GLU A 97 31.90 -24.37 25.52
C GLU A 97 30.65 -23.59 26.00
N ILE A 98 29.58 -23.66 25.20
CA ILE A 98 28.25 -23.12 25.55
C ILE A 98 27.55 -24.13 26.45
N SER A 99 27.50 -23.87 27.76
CA SER A 99 26.77 -24.73 28.68
C SER A 99 25.31 -24.27 28.82
N ALA A 100 24.35 -25.16 28.60
CA ALA A 100 22.94 -24.89 28.88
C ALA A 100 22.73 -24.87 30.40
N GLY A 101 22.79 -23.67 30.99
CA GLY A 101 22.62 -23.48 32.42
C GLY A 101 21.33 -24.09 32.96
N LYS A 102 21.42 -24.88 34.04
CA LYS A 102 20.27 -25.43 34.77
C LYS A 102 19.31 -24.31 35.14
N ARG A 103 18.03 -24.45 34.77
CA ARG A 103 16.91 -23.55 35.11
C ARG A 103 16.86 -23.31 36.62
N LYS A 104 17.49 -22.23 37.07
CA LYS A 104 17.39 -21.75 38.46
C LYS A 104 16.06 -21.00 38.57
N ARG A 105 15.05 -21.63 39.20
CA ARG A 105 13.82 -20.94 39.62
C ARG A 105 14.22 -19.81 40.57
N ARG A 106 14.38 -18.59 40.04
CA ARG A 106 14.53 -17.38 40.85
C ARG A 106 13.17 -17.07 41.46
N SER A 107 13.13 -17.13 42.79
CA SER A 107 12.07 -16.59 43.62
C SER A 107 11.81 -15.12 43.26
N ARG A 108 10.53 -14.79 43.08
CA ARG A 108 9.96 -13.45 42.94
C ARG A 108 10.74 -12.43 43.79
N SER A 109 11.48 -11.56 43.11
CA SER A 109 11.98 -10.31 43.67
C SER A 109 11.11 -9.19 43.13
N THR A 110 10.25 -8.66 44.00
CA THR A 110 9.60 -7.36 43.82
C THR A 110 10.67 -6.28 43.96
N SER A 111 11.08 -5.69 42.84
CA SER A 111 11.79 -4.41 42.87
C SER A 111 11.20 -3.51 41.79
N ASP A 112 10.47 -2.52 42.30
CA ASP A 112 10.18 -1.23 41.68
C ASP A 112 11.36 -0.67 40.89
N VAL A 113 11.02 0.24 39.97
CA VAL A 113 11.91 1.09 39.15
C VAL A 113 12.43 0.36 37.91
N SER A 114 11.70 0.40 36.80
CA SER A 114 11.76 1.58 35.92
C SER A 114 10.43 1.78 35.18
N LYS A 115 9.63 2.73 35.67
CA LYS A 115 8.58 3.37 34.88
C LYS A 115 9.28 4.01 33.68
N SER A 116 9.22 3.36 32.53
CA SER A 116 9.49 4.00 31.25
C SER A 116 8.61 5.24 31.21
N LYS A 117 9.27 6.39 31.22
CA LYS A 117 8.65 7.70 31.16
C LYS A 117 7.75 7.67 29.95
N LYS A 118 6.44 7.55 30.17
CA LYS A 118 5.41 7.89 29.19
C LYS A 118 5.77 9.29 28.74
N VAL A 119 6.47 9.39 27.61
CA VAL A 119 6.51 10.63 26.85
C VAL A 119 5.07 10.82 26.44
N LYS A 120 4.39 11.65 27.22
CA LYS A 120 3.16 12.31 26.80
C LYS A 120 3.62 13.08 25.57
N VAL A 121 3.45 12.48 24.39
CA VAL A 121 3.58 13.19 23.14
C VAL A 121 2.50 14.25 23.24
N ASN A 122 2.92 15.47 23.59
CA ASN A 122 2.05 16.61 23.46
C ASN A 122 1.66 16.62 21.98
N ALA A 123 0.36 16.52 21.73
CA ALA A 123 -0.25 16.66 20.41
C ALA A 123 -0.18 18.14 19.94
N ALA A 124 1.01 18.71 20.01
CA ALA A 124 1.32 20.10 19.73
C ALA A 124 2.80 20.16 19.34
N ASP A 125 3.08 19.75 18.10
CA ASP A 125 4.16 20.25 17.23
C ASP A 125 4.31 19.38 15.96
N ASN A 126 3.19 18.90 15.42
CA ASN A 126 3.14 18.49 14.02
C ASN A 126 2.68 19.72 13.24
N ASN A 127 3.65 20.53 12.83
CA ASN A 127 3.49 21.61 11.87
C ASN A 127 3.22 21.01 10.48
N TYR A 128 2.10 20.29 10.34
CA TYR A 128 1.57 19.75 9.09
C TYR A 128 0.43 20.66 8.64
N GLY A 129 0.56 21.24 7.44
CA GLY A 129 -0.55 21.83 6.69
C GLY A 129 -1.14 23.11 7.28
N ASN A 130 -0.51 24.25 7.02
CA ASN A 130 -0.91 25.54 7.56
C ASN A 130 -2.18 26.17 6.92
N ASN A 131 -3.05 25.40 6.27
CA ASN A 131 -4.27 25.92 5.64
C ASN A 131 -5.49 25.00 5.89
N LYS A 132 -6.20 25.26 7.00
CA LYS A 132 -7.48 24.57 7.32
C LYS A 132 -8.51 24.64 6.18
N GLN A 133 -8.46 25.67 5.32
CA GLN A 133 -9.33 25.80 4.16
C GLN A 133 -9.00 24.82 3.02
N ASP A 134 -7.71 24.53 2.82
CA ASP A 134 -7.27 23.59 1.77
C ASP A 134 -7.70 22.16 2.16
N ASP A 135 -7.62 21.81 3.44
CA ASP A 135 -8.09 20.53 3.96
C ASP A 135 -9.62 20.34 3.79
N GLU A 136 -10.43 21.41 3.90
CA GLU A 136 -11.88 21.30 3.65
C GLU A 136 -12.20 20.95 2.19
N GLN A 137 -11.44 21.46 1.23
CA GLN A 137 -11.65 21.15 -0.19
C GLN A 137 -11.29 19.70 -0.50
N VAL A 138 -10.16 19.23 0.04
CA VAL A 138 -9.70 17.85 -0.07
C VAL A 138 -10.75 16.89 0.52
N VAL A 139 -11.23 17.18 1.74
CA VAL A 139 -12.25 16.37 2.42
C VAL A 139 -13.55 16.32 1.63
N LYS A 140 -13.99 17.43 1.01
CA LYS A 140 -15.19 17.45 0.15
C LYS A 140 -15.03 16.54 -1.06
N LEU A 141 -13.88 16.56 -1.73
CA LEU A 141 -13.62 15.71 -2.90
C LEU A 141 -13.43 14.22 -2.55
N LEU A 142 -12.95 13.92 -1.35
CA LEU A 142 -12.85 12.55 -0.84
C LEU A 142 -14.18 12.00 -0.30
N SER A 143 -15.15 12.87 0.03
CA SER A 143 -16.46 12.45 0.56
C SER A 143 -17.21 11.40 -0.28
N PRO A 144 -17.29 11.50 -1.63
CA PRO A 144 -17.89 10.43 -2.44
C PRO A 144 -17.04 9.15 -2.50
N LEU A 145 -15.75 9.24 -2.21
CA LEU A 145 -14.79 8.14 -2.29
C LEU A 145 -14.58 7.42 -0.95
N ARG A 146 -15.36 7.74 0.10
CA ARG A 146 -15.17 7.19 1.46
C ARG A 146 -15.27 5.67 1.57
N LYS A 147 -15.95 5.00 0.64
CA LYS A 147 -15.96 3.53 0.54
C LYS A 147 -14.58 2.96 0.24
N LEU A 148 -13.81 3.65 -0.61
CA LEU A 148 -12.45 3.26 -0.99
C LEU A 148 -11.40 3.89 -0.07
N VAL A 149 -11.68 5.10 0.42
CA VAL A 149 -10.79 5.92 1.23
C VAL A 149 -11.48 6.33 2.54
N PRO A 150 -11.54 5.43 3.55
CA PRO A 150 -12.14 5.75 4.84
C PRO A 150 -11.45 6.96 5.49
N ALA A 151 -12.22 7.76 6.23
CA ALA A 151 -11.67 8.92 6.92
C ALA A 151 -10.64 8.49 7.98
N GLY A 152 -9.49 9.17 8.01
CA GLY A 152 -8.40 8.87 8.95
C GLY A 152 -7.64 7.57 8.64
N SER A 153 -7.91 6.92 7.50
CA SER A 153 -7.10 5.78 7.06
C SER A 153 -5.71 6.24 6.63
N VAL A 154 -4.71 5.45 6.99
CA VAL A 154 -3.30 5.70 6.70
C VAL A 154 -2.90 4.86 5.51
N TYR A 155 -2.14 5.44 4.60
CA TYR A 155 -1.68 4.81 3.38
C TYR A 155 -0.16 4.77 3.30
N ARG A 156 0.34 3.79 2.55
CA ARG A 156 1.75 3.66 2.18
C ARG A 156 1.89 3.19 0.73
N ALA A 157 3.04 3.48 0.13
CA ALA A 157 3.41 2.90 -1.15
C ALA A 157 3.53 1.37 -1.03
N ASN A 158 2.97 0.65 -2.00
CA ASN A 158 3.00 -0.79 -2.04
C ASN A 158 4.18 -1.29 -2.88
N THR A 159 5.37 -1.34 -2.27
CA THR A 159 6.61 -1.75 -2.94
C THR A 159 6.53 -3.13 -3.59
N SER A 160 5.76 -4.08 -3.03
CA SER A 160 5.59 -5.40 -3.63
C SER A 160 4.92 -5.31 -5.01
N MET A 161 3.92 -4.46 -5.18
CA MET A 161 3.26 -4.24 -6.47
C MET A 161 4.22 -3.59 -7.49
N PHE A 162 5.07 -2.66 -7.06
CA PHE A 162 6.12 -2.11 -7.92
C PHE A 162 7.14 -3.18 -8.36
N HIS A 163 7.58 -4.05 -7.45
CA HIS A 163 8.47 -5.15 -7.82
C HIS A 163 7.79 -6.14 -8.77
N ALA A 164 6.52 -6.45 -8.54
CA ALA A 164 5.75 -7.33 -9.40
C ALA A 164 5.56 -6.74 -10.80
N SER A 165 5.28 -5.43 -10.91
CA SER A 165 5.13 -4.77 -12.21
C SER A 165 6.44 -4.68 -12.98
N ILE A 166 7.57 -4.41 -12.30
CA ILE A 166 8.91 -4.46 -12.91
C ILE A 166 9.20 -5.87 -13.41
N ARG A 167 8.93 -6.90 -12.60
CA ARG A 167 9.12 -8.30 -13.00
C ARG A 167 8.28 -8.67 -14.23
N ALA A 168 7.01 -8.26 -14.24
CA ALA A 168 6.11 -8.47 -15.37
C ALA A 168 6.64 -7.81 -16.64
N MET A 169 7.15 -6.58 -16.54
CA MET A 169 7.72 -5.85 -17.67
C MET A 169 8.97 -6.54 -18.24
N VAL A 170 9.90 -6.98 -17.37
CA VAL A 170 11.13 -7.66 -17.81
C VAL A 170 10.82 -8.99 -18.49
N LEU A 171 9.92 -9.79 -17.90
CA LEU A 171 9.49 -11.07 -18.50
C LEU A 171 8.76 -10.85 -19.81
N GLY A 172 7.91 -9.83 -19.90
CA GLY A 172 7.25 -9.44 -21.13
C GLY A 172 8.21 -9.09 -22.25
N ARG A 173 9.23 -8.27 -21.96
CA ARG A 173 10.28 -7.92 -22.93
C ARG A 173 11.05 -9.16 -23.40
N LEU A 174 11.45 -10.03 -22.47
CA LEU A 174 12.15 -11.26 -22.81
C LEU A 174 11.32 -12.17 -23.72
N VAL A 175 10.00 -12.26 -23.47
CA VAL A 175 9.10 -13.01 -24.34
C VAL A 175 8.97 -12.32 -25.71
N SER A 176 8.82 -11.00 -25.77
CA SER A 176 8.85 -10.27 -27.04
C SER A 176 10.11 -10.55 -27.84
N GLU A 177 11.30 -10.47 -27.22
CA GLU A 177 12.58 -10.73 -27.88
C GLU A 177 12.68 -12.15 -28.43
N ILE A 178 12.19 -13.16 -27.69
CA ILE A 178 12.20 -14.57 -28.14
C ILE A 178 11.27 -14.81 -29.33
N TYR A 179 10.16 -14.07 -29.43
CA TYR A 179 9.10 -14.32 -30.41
C TYR A 179 9.03 -13.28 -31.55
N GLU A 180 9.81 -12.20 -31.50
CA GLU A 180 9.91 -11.19 -32.58
C GLU A 180 10.89 -11.59 -33.70
N GLU A 181 11.77 -12.58 -33.49
CA GLU A 181 12.89 -12.90 -34.39
C GLU A 181 12.50 -13.54 -35.75
N GLU A 182 11.24 -13.92 -35.96
CA GLU A 182 10.82 -14.57 -37.22
C GLU A 182 10.36 -13.61 -38.34
N VAL A 183 10.27 -12.29 -38.11
CA VAL A 183 9.65 -11.36 -39.08
C VAL A 183 10.67 -10.57 -39.94
N GLU A 184 11.95 -10.57 -39.60
CA GLU A 184 12.96 -9.77 -40.34
C GLU A 184 13.75 -10.50 -41.44
N SER A 185 13.44 -11.77 -41.74
CA SER A 185 14.03 -12.42 -42.92
C SER A 185 13.09 -12.43 -44.13
N ASN A 186 13.30 -11.45 -45.02
CA ASN A 186 13.02 -11.46 -46.45
C ASN A 186 11.55 -11.48 -46.92
N GLY A 187 11.18 -10.38 -47.59
CA GLY A 187 10.39 -10.49 -48.82
C GLY A 187 9.16 -9.59 -48.88
N LYS A 188 9.26 -8.56 -49.71
CA LYS A 188 8.14 -7.86 -50.34
C LYS A 188 7.20 -8.88 -51.00
N SER A 189 6.18 -9.37 -50.29
CA SER A 189 5.15 -10.23 -50.88
C SER A 189 3.91 -9.38 -51.17
N THR A 190 3.87 -8.89 -52.40
CA THR A 190 2.63 -8.46 -53.04
C THR A 190 1.71 -9.65 -53.22
N ASN A 191 0.43 -9.46 -52.88
CA ASN A 191 -0.73 -10.30 -53.17
C ASN A 191 -0.96 -11.51 -52.26
N GLY A 192 -2.03 -11.37 -51.45
CA GLY A 192 -3.06 -12.38 -51.27
C GLY A 192 -2.60 -13.77 -50.86
N SER A 193 -2.25 -13.96 -49.58
CA SER A 193 -2.40 -15.27 -48.96
C SER A 193 -2.39 -15.18 -47.44
N THR A 194 -3.09 -16.13 -46.83
CA THR A 194 -3.46 -16.29 -45.43
C THR A 194 -2.28 -16.30 -44.45
N ASN A 195 -1.88 -15.14 -43.91
CA ASN A 195 -0.85 -15.06 -42.87
C ASN A 195 -1.39 -14.39 -41.59
N GLY A 196 -2.48 -14.92 -41.03
CA GLY A 196 -3.04 -14.50 -39.75
C GLY A 196 -2.41 -15.18 -38.52
N VAL A 197 -1.40 -16.05 -38.72
CA VAL A 197 -0.86 -16.91 -37.65
C VAL A 197 0.35 -16.27 -36.95
N ASN A 198 1.17 -15.50 -37.66
CA ASN A 198 2.41 -14.94 -37.08
C ASN A 198 2.21 -13.56 -36.41
N SER A 199 1.09 -12.87 -36.68
CA SER A 199 0.75 -11.61 -35.97
C SER A 199 0.48 -11.83 -34.48
N HIS A 200 0.16 -13.07 -34.07
CA HIS A 200 -0.14 -13.41 -32.69
C HIS A 200 1.11 -13.54 -31.81
N LEU A 201 2.27 -13.84 -32.40
CA LEU A 201 3.56 -14.00 -31.70
C LEU A 201 4.15 -12.64 -31.29
N ASN A 202 3.98 -11.60 -32.11
CA ASN A 202 4.36 -10.23 -31.77
C ASN A 202 3.59 -9.67 -30.56
N LEU A 203 2.45 -10.28 -30.19
CA LEU A 203 1.67 -9.90 -29.02
C LEU A 203 2.05 -10.71 -27.77
N ALA A 204 2.92 -11.71 -27.87
CA ALA A 204 3.23 -12.61 -26.76
C ALA A 204 3.81 -11.85 -25.55
N GLY A 205 4.77 -10.94 -25.76
CA GLY A 205 5.34 -10.14 -24.68
C GLY A 205 4.35 -9.19 -24.02
N PRO A 206 3.57 -8.38 -24.78
CA PRO A 206 2.48 -7.58 -24.24
C PRO A 206 1.43 -8.41 -23.48
N ILE A 207 1.03 -9.57 -24.01
CA ILE A 207 0.06 -10.48 -23.36
C ILE A 207 0.61 -10.98 -22.03
N VAL A 208 1.86 -11.45 -22.00
CA VAL A 208 2.51 -11.94 -20.77
C VAL A 208 2.65 -10.80 -19.76
N THR A 209 3.05 -9.61 -20.19
CA THR A 209 3.12 -8.42 -19.32
C THR A 209 1.75 -8.11 -18.72
N ALA A 210 0.70 -8.09 -19.54
CA ALA A 210 -0.66 -7.79 -19.10
C ALA A 210 -1.18 -8.87 -18.14
N ALA A 211 -0.97 -10.15 -18.44
CA ALA A 211 -1.39 -11.27 -17.60
C ALA A 211 -0.68 -11.25 -16.23
N LEU A 212 0.64 -11.04 -16.22
CA LEU A 212 1.42 -10.96 -14.98
C LEU A 212 1.06 -9.72 -14.16
N THR A 213 0.84 -8.57 -14.81
CA THR A 213 0.39 -7.35 -14.14
C THR A 213 -1.01 -7.54 -13.54
N TYR A 214 -1.91 -8.21 -14.26
CA TYR A 214 -3.24 -8.54 -13.77
C TYR A 214 -3.19 -9.49 -12.57
N ALA A 215 -2.37 -10.54 -12.63
CA ALA A 215 -2.17 -11.46 -11.51
C ALA A 215 -1.62 -10.74 -10.27
N ALA A 216 -0.61 -9.88 -10.44
CA ALA A 216 -0.05 -9.06 -9.36
C ALA A 216 -1.10 -8.13 -8.75
N ARG A 217 -1.98 -7.53 -9.57
CA ARG A 217 -3.10 -6.73 -9.08
C ARG A 217 -4.08 -7.57 -8.26
N GLN A 218 -4.39 -8.80 -8.67
CA GLN A 218 -5.30 -9.64 -7.88
C GLN A 218 -4.72 -10.05 -6.52
N GLU A 219 -3.40 -10.22 -6.44
CA GLU A 219 -2.72 -10.51 -5.17
C GLU A 219 -2.62 -9.30 -4.24
N HIS A 220 -2.47 -8.10 -4.81
CA HIS A 220 -2.09 -6.90 -4.06
C HIS A 220 -3.13 -5.78 -4.02
N ALA A 221 -4.19 -5.86 -4.83
CA ALA A 221 -5.34 -4.98 -4.69
C ALA A 221 -5.97 -5.19 -3.31
N PRO A 222 -6.51 -4.14 -2.69
CA PRO A 222 -7.34 -4.33 -1.51
C PRO A 222 -8.42 -5.35 -1.89
N GLN A 223 -8.40 -6.51 -1.23
CA GLN A 223 -9.51 -7.45 -1.32
C GLN A 223 -10.74 -6.60 -1.05
N GLN A 224 -11.61 -6.45 -2.05
CA GLN A 224 -12.97 -6.04 -1.76
C GLN A 224 -13.41 -7.07 -0.73
N LEU A 225 -13.55 -6.64 0.53
CA LEU A 225 -14.30 -7.38 1.52
C LEU A 225 -15.55 -7.79 0.78
N SER A 226 -15.64 -9.07 0.41
CA SER A 226 -16.81 -9.61 -0.24
C SER A 226 -17.93 -9.24 0.71
N GLU A 227 -18.77 -8.28 0.32
CA GLU A 227 -19.92 -7.83 1.11
C GLU A 227 -20.58 -9.12 1.58
N THR A 228 -20.50 -9.37 2.88
CA THR A 228 -21.08 -10.59 3.43
C THR A 228 -22.57 -10.55 3.10
N GLU A 229 -23.20 -11.70 2.83
CA GLU A 229 -24.65 -11.70 2.52
C GLU A 229 -25.47 -10.95 3.59
N GLU A 230 -24.96 -10.93 4.82
CA GLU A 230 -25.49 -10.18 5.96
C GLU A 230 -25.46 -8.65 5.76
N GLU A 231 -24.35 -8.07 5.30
CA GLU A 231 -24.27 -6.64 4.96
C GLU A 231 -25.16 -6.26 3.77
N LYS A 232 -25.33 -7.18 2.81
CA LYS A 232 -26.25 -7.00 1.67
C LYS A 232 -27.72 -6.99 2.14
N HIS A 233 -28.08 -7.84 3.09
CA HIS A 233 -29.41 -7.88 3.70
C HIS A 233 -29.72 -6.62 4.51
N ILE A 234 -28.74 -6.11 5.26
CA ILE A 234 -28.89 -4.85 6.01
C ILE A 234 -29.15 -3.67 5.06
N ARG A 235 -28.43 -3.60 3.93
CA ARG A 235 -28.64 -2.52 2.94
C ARG A 235 -30.02 -2.62 2.26
N LEU A 236 -30.50 -3.82 1.94
CA LEU A 236 -31.84 -4.00 1.38
C LEU A 236 -32.93 -3.58 2.38
N ALA A 237 -32.75 -3.89 3.65
CA ALA A 237 -33.65 -3.47 4.72
C ALA A 237 -33.65 -1.93 4.91
N GLU A 238 -32.50 -1.28 4.81
CA GLU A 238 -32.40 0.20 4.89
C GLU A 238 -32.98 0.92 3.66
N LEU A 239 -32.98 0.27 2.48
CA LEU A 239 -33.57 0.81 1.25
C LEU A 239 -35.09 0.52 1.11
N GLY A 240 -35.68 -0.21 2.06
CA GLY A 240 -37.12 -0.48 2.08
C GLY A 240 -37.62 -1.31 0.89
N ILE A 241 -36.82 -2.29 0.44
CA ILE A 241 -37.22 -3.32 -0.55
C ILE A 241 -37.41 -4.66 0.16
#